data_AF-A0AAW4X3Z5-F1
#
_entry.id   AF-A0AAW4X3Z5-F1
#
_cell.length_a   1.000
_cell.length_b   1.000
_cell.length_c   1.000
_cell.angle_alpha   90.00
_cell.angle_beta   90.00
_cell.angle_gamma   90.00
#
_symmetry.space_group_name_H-M   'P 1'
#
loop_
_entity.id
_entity.type
_entity.pdbx_description
1 polymer ?
#
loop_
_entity_poly.entity_id
_entity_poly.type
_entity_poly.pdbx_seq_one_letter_code
_entity_poly.pdbx_strand_id
1 'polypeptide(L)'
;VKDPSHLTDDEKNQVKNNVDNANKDKFPEGTKVTVGDDGTATVTYPDGSKDIIPGSDLVRQSTDADKTTPSVPATKVPVTDPSHLTDSEKDQVKTNVTDANKDTLPSGSQITVGDDGTATITYPDGSKDTIPGRDLIKGISGNKHDSNSSSGSNGTISNTDDETSGDTVNNAESMNGNTAKSGSKNNSLKTLPQTGTKDVTILEILGLFLSLFGLLGLKKKHHEE
;
A
#
# COMPACT_ATOMS: atom_id res chain seq x y z
N VAL A 1 -3.84 -1.98 14.36
CA VAL A 1 -4.60 -2.26 15.62
C VAL A 1 -5.75 -1.28 15.74
N LYS A 2 -6.78 -1.58 16.52
CA LYS A 2 -7.91 -0.65 16.68
C LYS A 2 -7.55 0.57 17.53
N ASP A 3 -6.85 0.36 18.64
CA ASP A 3 -6.35 1.40 19.54
C ASP A 3 -4.88 1.10 19.87
N PRO A 4 -3.92 1.89 19.35
CA PRO A 4 -2.50 1.69 19.65
C PRO A 4 -2.11 1.88 21.11
N SER A 5 -2.95 2.55 21.92
CA SER A 5 -2.69 2.75 23.35
C SER A 5 -3.24 1.63 24.24
N HIS A 6 -4.09 0.76 23.69
CA HIS A 6 -4.74 -0.34 24.41
C HIS A 6 -4.86 -1.57 23.50
N LEU A 7 -3.75 -2.25 23.28
CA LEU A 7 -3.72 -3.52 22.58
C LEU A 7 -4.47 -4.60 23.37
N THR A 8 -5.25 -5.38 22.63
CA THR A 8 -5.77 -6.67 23.10
C THR A 8 -4.64 -7.69 23.26
N ASP A 9 -4.87 -8.75 24.03
CA ASP A 9 -3.87 -9.81 24.21
C ASP A 9 -3.50 -10.49 22.88
N ASP A 10 -4.45 -10.63 21.96
CA ASP A 10 -4.20 -11.15 20.62
C ASP A 10 -3.28 -10.22 19.81
N GLU A 11 -3.51 -8.90 19.86
CA GLU A 11 -2.65 -7.92 19.21
C GLU A 11 -1.23 -7.90 19.82
N LYS A 12 -1.11 -8.01 21.15
CA LYS A 12 0.20 -8.14 21.83
C LYS A 12 0.95 -9.39 21.39
N ASN A 13 0.25 -10.52 21.30
CA ASN A 13 0.83 -11.78 20.84
C ASN A 13 1.30 -11.68 19.39
N GLN A 14 0.55 -11.00 18.52
CA GLN A 14 0.98 -10.74 17.14
C GLN A 14 2.24 -9.88 17.08
N VAL A 15 2.30 -8.78 17.85
CA VAL A 15 3.51 -7.94 17.94
C VAL A 15 4.70 -8.75 18.42
N LYS A 16 4.54 -9.53 19.49
CA LYS A 16 5.59 -10.40 20.02
C LYS A 16 6.08 -11.39 18.97
N ASN A 17 5.17 -12.09 18.29
CA ASN A 17 5.51 -13.06 17.25
C ASN A 17 6.24 -12.40 16.08
N ASN A 18 5.85 -11.19 15.69
CA ASN A 18 6.53 -10.46 14.62
C ASN A 18 7.96 -10.05 15.03
N VAL A 19 8.14 -9.58 16.26
CA VAL A 19 9.48 -9.27 16.81
C VAL A 19 10.35 -10.52 16.88
N ASP A 20 9.81 -11.63 17.40
CA ASP A 20 10.53 -12.91 17.48
C ASP A 20 10.90 -13.44 16.08
N ASN A 21 9.96 -13.41 15.12
CA ASN A 21 10.19 -13.90 13.76
C ASN A 21 11.21 -13.05 13.00
N ALA A 22 11.17 -11.72 13.15
CA ALA A 22 12.17 -10.82 12.56
C ALA A 22 13.59 -11.05 13.09
N ASN A 23 13.71 -11.69 14.27
CA ASN A 23 14.98 -11.88 14.99
C ASN A 23 15.28 -13.34 15.33
N LYS A 24 14.62 -14.30 14.67
CA LYS A 24 14.59 -15.72 15.04
C LYS A 24 15.98 -16.35 15.24
N ASP A 25 16.97 -15.90 14.46
CA ASP A 25 18.34 -16.39 14.48
C ASP A 25 19.35 -15.38 15.03
N LYS A 26 18.86 -14.22 15.49
CA LYS A 26 19.68 -13.11 16.00
C LYS A 26 19.62 -12.99 17.51
N PHE A 27 18.54 -13.47 18.12
CA PHE A 27 18.41 -13.46 19.55
C PHE A 27 19.25 -14.59 20.18
N PRO A 28 20.07 -14.27 21.20
CA PRO A 28 20.65 -15.28 22.07
C PRO A 28 19.58 -16.20 22.65
N GLU A 29 19.90 -17.47 22.85
CA GLU A 29 19.00 -18.42 23.50
C GLU A 29 18.60 -17.92 24.89
N GLY A 30 17.30 -17.98 25.21
CA GLY A 30 16.75 -17.49 26.48
C GLY A 30 16.30 -16.02 26.47
N THR A 31 16.45 -15.32 25.34
CA THR A 31 15.87 -13.98 25.14
C THR A 31 14.35 -14.03 25.27
N LYS A 32 13.76 -13.05 25.96
CA LYS A 32 12.32 -12.92 26.17
C LYS A 32 11.82 -11.59 25.62
N VAL A 33 10.75 -11.62 24.84
CA VAL A 33 10.03 -10.43 24.38
C VAL A 33 8.70 -10.33 25.12
N THR A 34 8.42 -9.16 25.69
CA THR A 34 7.12 -8.81 26.27
C THR A 34 6.58 -7.55 25.61
N VAL A 35 5.25 -7.44 25.47
CA VAL A 35 4.60 -6.29 24.81
C VAL A 35 3.63 -5.63 25.79
N GLY A 36 3.78 -4.31 25.96
CA GLY A 36 2.90 -3.48 26.79
C GLY A 36 1.55 -3.18 26.15
N ASP A 37 0.67 -2.51 26.88
CA ASP A 37 -0.65 -2.09 26.40
C ASP A 37 -0.57 -1.13 25.21
N ASP A 38 0.45 -0.29 25.18
CA ASP A 38 0.73 0.67 24.11
C ASP A 38 1.51 0.06 22.92
N GLY A 39 1.71 -1.25 22.93
CA GLY A 39 2.51 -1.96 21.93
C GLY A 39 4.02 -1.83 22.11
N THR A 40 4.51 -1.14 23.14
CA THR A 40 5.96 -1.07 23.43
C THR A 40 6.49 -2.47 23.74
N ALA A 41 7.50 -2.91 22.97
CA ALA A 41 8.14 -4.20 23.21
C ALA A 41 9.38 -4.03 24.08
N THR A 42 9.51 -4.85 25.11
CA THR A 42 10.73 -5.00 25.91
C THR A 42 11.37 -6.34 25.60
N VAL A 43 12.59 -6.29 25.10
CA VAL A 43 13.45 -7.46 24.89
C VAL A 43 14.35 -7.58 26.11
N THR A 44 14.25 -8.69 26.84
CA THR A 44 15.12 -9.01 27.97
C THR A 44 16.06 -10.13 27.55
N TYR A 45 17.36 -9.86 27.59
CA TYR A 45 18.40 -10.81 27.26
C TYR A 45 18.72 -11.75 28.43
N PRO A 46 19.41 -12.88 28.18
CA PRO A 46 19.75 -13.84 29.23
C PRO A 46 20.62 -13.26 30.36
N ASP A 47 21.43 -12.23 30.06
CA ASP A 47 22.25 -11.50 31.03
C ASP A 47 21.45 -10.47 31.86
N GLY A 48 20.14 -10.34 31.59
CA GLY A 48 19.22 -9.43 32.26
C GLY A 48 19.19 -8.01 31.70
N SER A 49 20.08 -7.68 30.75
CA SER A 49 20.04 -6.43 30.00
C SER A 49 18.75 -6.32 29.18
N LYS A 50 18.34 -5.08 28.90
CA LYS A 50 17.03 -4.80 28.29
C LYS A 50 17.12 -3.77 27.19
N ASP A 51 16.34 -4.05 26.17
CA ASP A 51 16.11 -3.22 25.01
C ASP A 51 14.63 -2.89 24.88
N ILE A 52 14.34 -1.65 24.50
CA ILE A 52 12.98 -1.13 24.38
C ILE A 52 12.76 -0.70 22.93
N ILE A 53 11.72 -1.26 22.31
CA ILE A 53 11.24 -0.87 20.99
C ILE A 53 9.94 -0.08 21.21
N PRO A 54 9.90 1.22 20.88
CA PRO A 54 8.70 2.04 21.05
C PRO A 54 7.49 1.44 20.34
N GLY A 55 6.32 1.49 20.98
CA GLY A 55 5.07 1.02 20.36
C GLY A 55 4.77 1.68 19.02
N SER A 56 5.13 2.96 18.84
CA SER A 56 4.98 3.68 17.56
C SER A 56 5.73 3.06 16.39
N ASP A 57 6.77 2.27 16.66
CA ASP A 57 7.58 1.59 15.63
C ASP A 57 6.99 0.22 15.26
N LEU A 58 6.09 -0.30 16.10
CA LEU A 58 5.54 -1.65 15.99
C LEU A 58 4.05 -1.67 15.65
N VAL A 59 3.30 -0.66 16.10
CA VAL A 59 1.85 -0.59 15.93
C VAL A 59 1.40 0.76 15.39
N ARG A 60 0.32 0.71 14.62
CA ARG A 60 -0.41 1.89 14.16
C ARG A 60 -1.90 1.63 14.20
N GLN A 61 -2.67 2.69 14.41
CA GLN A 61 -4.12 2.64 14.31
C GLN A 61 -4.51 2.28 12.88
N SER A 62 -5.38 1.29 12.73
CA SER A 62 -5.92 0.91 11.43
C SER A 62 -6.91 1.97 10.98
N THR A 63 -6.71 2.47 9.76
CA THR A 63 -7.59 3.44 9.09
C THR A 63 -8.86 2.77 8.57
N ASP A 64 -9.82 3.56 8.12
CA ASP A 64 -10.99 3.04 7.43
C ASP A 64 -10.62 2.45 6.07
N ALA A 65 -9.65 3.04 5.35
CA ALA A 65 -9.10 2.44 4.14
C ALA A 65 -8.49 1.05 4.39
N ASP A 66 -7.74 0.85 5.50
CA ASP A 66 -7.17 -0.47 5.83
C ASP A 66 -8.24 -1.56 6.07
N LYS A 67 -9.48 -1.17 6.40
CA LYS A 67 -10.59 -2.08 6.75
C LYS A 67 -11.60 -2.24 5.62
N THR A 68 -11.49 -1.43 4.58
CA THR A 68 -12.46 -1.35 3.51
C THR A 68 -11.82 -1.74 2.19
N THR A 69 -12.63 -2.20 1.26
CA THR A 69 -12.20 -2.43 -0.12
C THR A 69 -13.36 -1.99 -0.99
N PRO A 70 -13.24 -0.84 -1.67
CA PRO A 70 -14.30 -0.34 -2.52
C PRO A 70 -14.68 -1.34 -3.61
N SER A 71 -15.96 -1.55 -3.79
CA SER A 71 -16.51 -2.34 -4.89
C SER A 71 -16.39 -1.56 -6.19
N VAL A 72 -15.90 -2.22 -7.23
CA VAL A 72 -15.92 -1.68 -8.60
C VAL A 72 -17.34 -1.87 -9.18
N PRO A 73 -17.98 -0.81 -9.70
CA PRO A 73 -19.27 -0.94 -10.38
C PRO A 73 -19.20 -1.90 -11.58
N ALA A 74 -20.25 -2.67 -11.79
CA ALA A 74 -20.31 -3.61 -12.92
C ALA A 74 -20.40 -2.92 -14.29
N THR A 75 -20.92 -1.69 -14.33
CA THR A 75 -21.14 -0.93 -15.56
C THR A 75 -20.19 0.25 -15.64
N LYS A 76 -19.39 0.25 -16.71
CA LYS A 76 -18.50 1.37 -17.05
C LYS A 76 -19.25 2.47 -17.79
N VAL A 77 -18.88 3.73 -17.54
CA VAL A 77 -19.42 4.90 -18.24
C VAL A 77 -18.74 5.03 -19.60
N PRO A 78 -19.49 5.06 -20.71
CA PRO A 78 -18.92 5.32 -22.03
C PRO A 78 -18.51 6.79 -22.14
N VAL A 79 -17.29 7.04 -22.61
CA VAL A 79 -16.74 8.41 -22.72
C VAL A 79 -16.03 8.61 -24.06
N THR A 80 -16.07 9.82 -24.61
CA THR A 80 -15.42 10.11 -25.89
C THR A 80 -13.93 10.43 -25.72
N ASP A 81 -13.58 11.18 -24.65
CA ASP A 81 -12.20 11.48 -24.26
C ASP A 81 -11.92 10.93 -22.86
N PRO A 82 -11.30 9.73 -22.74
CA PRO A 82 -10.94 9.13 -21.46
C PRO A 82 -9.98 9.96 -20.59
N SER A 83 -9.31 10.97 -21.15
CA SER A 83 -8.38 11.83 -20.41
C SER A 83 -9.02 13.13 -19.90
N HIS A 84 -10.20 13.49 -20.41
CA HIS A 84 -10.91 14.71 -20.05
C HIS A 84 -12.42 14.46 -20.00
N LEU A 85 -12.89 13.83 -18.93
CA LEU A 85 -14.31 13.65 -18.69
C LEU A 85 -15.01 15.01 -18.55
N THR A 86 -16.14 15.12 -19.23
CA THR A 86 -17.12 16.18 -18.98
C THR A 86 -17.71 16.04 -17.57
N ASP A 87 -18.26 17.13 -17.04
CA ASP A 87 -18.91 17.10 -15.72
C ASP A 87 -20.04 16.06 -15.65
N SER A 88 -20.79 15.90 -16.74
CA SER A 88 -21.84 14.88 -16.83
C SER A 88 -21.29 13.45 -16.77
N GLU A 89 -20.15 13.17 -17.39
CA GLU A 89 -19.51 11.85 -17.33
C GLU A 89 -18.95 11.60 -15.92
N LYS A 90 -18.37 12.62 -15.27
CA LYS A 90 -17.90 12.53 -13.87
C LYS A 90 -19.04 12.22 -12.91
N ASP A 91 -20.18 12.89 -13.07
CA ASP A 91 -21.37 12.65 -12.25
C ASP A 91 -21.90 11.23 -12.42
N GLN A 92 -21.92 10.70 -13.64
CA GLN A 92 -22.31 9.31 -13.90
C GLN A 92 -21.34 8.31 -13.24
N VAL A 93 -20.03 8.54 -13.35
CA VAL A 93 -19.02 7.70 -12.67
C VAL A 93 -19.24 7.74 -11.15
N LYS A 94 -19.44 8.94 -10.60
CA LYS A 94 -19.69 9.12 -9.16
C LYS A 94 -20.95 8.40 -8.70
N THR A 95 -22.04 8.47 -9.46
CA THR A 95 -23.29 7.74 -9.16
C THR A 95 -23.07 6.24 -9.18
N ASN A 96 -22.45 5.70 -10.24
CA ASN A 96 -22.18 4.26 -10.33
C ASN A 96 -21.32 3.76 -9.15
N VAL A 97 -20.27 4.51 -8.79
CA VAL A 97 -19.41 4.19 -7.64
C VAL A 97 -20.20 4.27 -6.34
N THR A 98 -21.03 5.30 -6.16
CA THR A 98 -21.86 5.45 -4.96
C THR A 98 -22.83 4.28 -4.81
N ASP A 99 -23.53 3.91 -5.88
CA ASP A 99 -24.53 2.84 -5.85
C ASP A 99 -23.91 1.47 -5.57
N ALA A 100 -22.74 1.19 -6.15
CA ALA A 100 -22.00 -0.05 -5.92
C ALA A 100 -21.49 -0.19 -4.47
N ASN A 101 -21.44 0.92 -3.71
CA ASN A 101 -20.77 1.02 -2.43
C ASN A 101 -21.66 1.57 -1.28
N LYS A 102 -22.94 1.84 -1.55
CA LYS A 102 -23.86 2.51 -0.62
C LYS A 102 -24.06 1.77 0.71
N ASP A 103 -23.87 0.46 0.73
CA ASP A 103 -24.06 -0.38 1.93
C ASP A 103 -22.73 -0.83 2.56
N THR A 104 -21.59 -0.50 1.94
CA THR A 104 -20.26 -1.01 2.35
C THR A 104 -19.33 0.08 2.84
N LEU A 105 -19.47 1.32 2.36
CA LEU A 105 -18.63 2.42 2.82
C LEU A 105 -19.05 2.94 4.20
N PRO A 106 -18.09 3.36 5.03
CA PRO A 106 -18.39 4.07 6.26
C PRO A 106 -19.26 5.30 6.01
N SER A 107 -20.21 5.54 6.92
CA SER A 107 -21.06 6.74 6.85
C SER A 107 -20.22 8.01 6.88
N GLY A 108 -20.51 8.96 5.99
CA GLY A 108 -19.74 10.20 5.83
C GLY A 108 -18.63 10.15 4.78
N SER A 109 -18.37 8.98 4.18
CA SER A 109 -17.42 8.86 3.06
C SER A 109 -17.81 9.75 1.88
N GLN A 110 -16.81 10.34 1.23
CA GLN A 110 -16.98 11.25 0.09
C GLN A 110 -16.35 10.65 -1.17
N ILE A 111 -17.04 10.78 -2.30
CA ILE A 111 -16.54 10.31 -3.60
C ILE A 111 -16.31 11.52 -4.51
N THR A 112 -15.13 11.58 -5.11
CA THR A 112 -14.74 12.56 -6.14
C THR A 112 -14.23 11.82 -7.37
N VAL A 113 -14.33 12.43 -8.55
CA VAL A 113 -13.91 11.83 -9.83
C VAL A 113 -12.99 12.81 -10.54
N GLY A 114 -11.79 12.36 -10.91
CA GLY A 114 -10.81 13.12 -11.67
C GLY A 114 -11.16 13.23 -13.16
N ASP A 115 -10.38 14.03 -13.89
CA ASP A 115 -10.55 14.22 -15.35
C ASP A 115 -10.36 12.91 -16.14
N ASP A 116 -9.53 12.00 -15.63
CA ASP A 116 -9.27 10.68 -16.21
C ASP A 116 -10.29 9.61 -15.80
N GLY A 117 -11.34 10.00 -15.07
CA GLY A 117 -12.35 9.10 -14.52
C GLY A 117 -11.90 8.32 -13.29
N THR A 118 -10.70 8.55 -12.74
CA THR A 118 -10.29 7.93 -11.47
C THR A 118 -11.17 8.43 -10.33
N ALA A 119 -11.83 7.51 -9.62
CA ALA A 119 -12.62 7.84 -8.45
C ALA A 119 -11.75 7.78 -7.19
N THR A 120 -11.80 8.83 -6.37
CA THR A 120 -11.17 8.86 -5.04
C THR A 120 -12.26 8.85 -3.98
N ILE A 121 -12.20 7.86 -3.10
CA ILE A 121 -13.02 7.76 -1.90
C ILE A 121 -12.22 8.33 -0.74
N THR A 122 -12.75 9.35 -0.05
CA THR A 122 -12.19 9.89 1.19
C THR A 122 -13.09 9.47 2.35
N TYR A 123 -12.51 8.75 3.31
CA TYR A 123 -13.21 8.27 4.49
C TYR A 123 -13.30 9.36 5.58
N PRO A 124 -14.18 9.20 6.59
CA PRO A 124 -14.33 10.18 7.67
C PRO A 124 -13.04 10.43 8.48
N ASP A 125 -12.17 9.43 8.60
CA ASP A 125 -10.85 9.54 9.25
C ASP A 125 -9.80 10.23 8.37
N GLY A 126 -10.16 10.61 7.14
CA GLY A 126 -9.31 11.27 6.16
C GLY A 126 -8.45 10.34 5.30
N SER A 127 -8.43 9.03 5.59
CA SER A 127 -7.78 8.04 4.73
C SER A 127 -8.51 7.95 3.38
N LYS A 128 -7.86 7.35 2.38
CA LYS A 128 -8.38 7.34 1.02
C LYS A 128 -8.14 6.02 0.32
N ASP A 129 -9.07 5.67 -0.55
CA ASP A 129 -8.90 4.65 -1.58
C ASP A 129 -9.16 5.25 -2.96
N THR A 130 -8.65 4.58 -3.99
CA THR A 130 -8.86 4.97 -5.38
C THR A 130 -9.35 3.79 -6.20
N ILE A 131 -10.34 4.02 -7.05
CA ILE A 131 -10.71 3.10 -8.12
C ILE A 131 -10.20 3.69 -9.44
N PRO A 132 -9.25 3.04 -10.12
CA PRO A 132 -8.67 3.55 -11.36
C PRO A 132 -9.71 3.81 -12.45
N GLY A 133 -9.55 4.90 -13.22
CA GLY A 133 -10.47 5.22 -14.32
C GLY A 133 -10.67 4.06 -15.31
N ARG A 134 -9.63 3.27 -15.60
CA ARG A 134 -9.72 2.08 -16.47
C ARG A 134 -10.80 1.08 -16.06
N ASP A 135 -11.18 1.06 -14.78
CA ASP A 135 -12.19 0.16 -14.23
C ASP A 135 -13.59 0.79 -14.23
N LEU A 136 -13.68 2.10 -14.44
CA LEU A 136 -14.91 2.89 -14.34
C LEU A 136 -15.40 3.44 -15.68
N ILE A 137 -14.52 3.65 -16.64
CA ILE A 137 -14.86 4.24 -17.94
C ILE A 137 -14.49 3.32 -19.11
N LYS A 138 -15.17 3.53 -20.24
CA LYS A 138 -14.89 2.87 -21.51
C LYS A 138 -14.85 3.90 -22.62
N GLY A 139 -13.69 4.06 -23.26
CA GLY A 139 -13.57 4.90 -24.45
C GLY A 139 -14.50 4.40 -25.56
N ILE A 140 -15.30 5.30 -26.13
CA ILE A 140 -16.05 5.07 -27.36
C ILE A 140 -15.38 5.85 -28.49
N SER A 141 -15.00 5.16 -29.55
CA SER A 141 -14.38 5.82 -30.70
C SER A 141 -15.45 6.65 -31.40
N GLY A 142 -15.32 7.97 -31.37
CA GLY A 142 -16.18 8.86 -32.13
C GLY A 142 -15.95 8.63 -33.62
N ASN A 143 -16.97 8.21 -34.37
CA ASN A 143 -16.89 8.15 -35.82
C ASN A 143 -16.56 9.54 -36.39
N LYS A 144 -15.32 9.73 -36.87
CA LYS A 144 -14.99 10.66 -37.95
C LYS A 144 -13.97 10.00 -38.90
N HIS A 145 -14.55 9.31 -39.88
CA HIS A 145 -14.06 8.83 -41.19
C HIS A 145 -12.65 8.20 -41.35
N ASP A 146 -12.71 6.95 -41.82
CA ASP A 146 -11.78 6.15 -42.65
C ASP A 146 -10.73 5.21 -42.03
N SER A 147 -11.13 3.92 -42.04
CA SER A 147 -10.34 2.72 -42.38
C SER A 147 -9.43 2.10 -41.32
N ASN A 148 -9.98 1.25 -40.44
CA ASN A 148 -10.16 -0.18 -40.70
C ASN A 148 -10.57 -0.88 -39.40
N SER A 149 -11.65 -1.65 -39.50
CA SER A 149 -12.25 -2.45 -38.43
C SER A 149 -11.33 -3.60 -38.03
N SER A 150 -11.11 -3.79 -36.73
CA SER A 150 -11.15 -5.14 -36.16
C SER A 150 -11.42 -5.11 -34.66
N SER A 151 -12.65 -5.44 -34.30
CA SER A 151 -13.00 -5.94 -32.98
C SER A 151 -12.93 -7.46 -33.02
N GLY A 152 -12.08 -8.04 -32.17
CA GLY A 152 -12.29 -9.38 -31.65
C GLY A 152 -11.15 -10.38 -31.82
N SER A 153 -10.91 -11.09 -30.71
CA SER A 153 -10.27 -12.40 -30.57
C SER A 153 -8.75 -12.48 -30.43
N ASN A 154 -8.36 -12.78 -29.19
CA ASN A 154 -7.50 -13.90 -28.78
C ASN A 154 -6.37 -14.29 -29.76
N GLY A 155 -5.13 -13.94 -29.42
CA GLY A 155 -3.94 -14.34 -30.17
C GLY A 155 -2.69 -14.41 -29.31
N THR A 156 -2.44 -15.62 -28.81
CA THR A 156 -1.16 -16.32 -28.74
C THR A 156 0.10 -15.54 -29.18
N ILE A 157 1.09 -15.56 -28.29
CA ILE A 157 2.50 -15.23 -28.52
C ILE A 157 3.04 -16.04 -29.72
N SER A 158 3.59 -15.36 -30.72
CA SER A 158 4.63 -15.90 -31.61
C SER A 158 5.57 -14.77 -32.03
N ASN A 159 6.80 -14.86 -31.53
CA ASN A 159 7.95 -14.16 -32.09
C ASN A 159 8.30 -14.79 -33.44
N THR A 160 8.60 -13.95 -34.43
CA THR A 160 9.54 -14.28 -35.50
C THR A 160 10.27 -13.00 -35.88
N ASP A 161 11.58 -13.07 -35.72
CA ASP A 161 12.58 -12.10 -36.15
C ASP A 161 12.56 -11.95 -37.68
N ASP A 162 12.71 -10.73 -38.20
CA ASP A 162 13.65 -10.48 -39.30
C ASP A 162 14.03 -8.99 -39.37
N GLU A 163 15.35 -8.81 -39.30
CA GLU A 163 16.23 -7.73 -39.73
C GLU A 163 15.81 -7.10 -41.09
N THR A 164 16.20 -5.91 -41.55
CA THR A 164 17.17 -4.88 -41.14
C THR A 164 17.05 -3.71 -42.11
N SER A 165 17.67 -2.59 -41.73
CA SER A 165 18.17 -1.48 -42.58
C SER A 165 17.27 -0.23 -42.53
N GLY A 166 17.65 0.90 -41.94
CA GLY A 166 18.99 1.40 -41.61
C GLY A 166 19.19 2.75 -42.30
N ASP A 167 19.17 3.85 -41.54
CA ASP A 167 20.14 4.95 -41.58
C ASP A 167 19.74 5.99 -40.49
N THR A 168 20.42 6.08 -39.33
CA THR A 168 21.52 7.03 -38.99
C THR A 168 21.20 8.50 -39.39
N VAL A 169 21.23 9.53 -38.53
CA VAL A 169 22.31 10.00 -37.64
C VAL A 169 21.83 11.08 -36.64
N ASN A 170 22.29 10.94 -35.40
CA ASN A 170 22.96 11.92 -34.50
C ASN A 170 22.37 13.33 -34.25
N ASN A 171 22.10 13.61 -32.97
CA ASN A 171 22.88 14.66 -32.29
C ASN A 171 23.08 14.33 -30.80
N ALA A 172 24.33 14.44 -30.37
CA ALA A 172 24.80 14.14 -29.02
C ALA A 172 24.90 15.42 -28.17
N GLU A 173 24.78 15.22 -26.86
CA GLU A 173 25.33 16.00 -25.74
C GLU A 173 24.86 17.46 -25.48
N SER A 174 24.23 17.67 -24.32
CA SER A 174 24.85 18.47 -23.26
C SER A 174 24.18 18.22 -21.90
N MET A 175 25.04 18.00 -20.90
CA MET A 175 24.75 17.80 -19.48
C MET A 175 24.47 19.11 -18.72
N ASN A 176 24.13 18.90 -17.44
CA ASN A 176 24.31 19.77 -16.26
C ASN A 176 23.07 20.64 -15.93
N GLY A 177 22.37 20.49 -14.79
CA GLY A 177 22.76 20.06 -13.45
C GLY A 177 22.56 21.25 -12.51
N ASN A 178 21.64 21.17 -11.54
CA ASN A 178 21.91 21.76 -10.23
C ASN A 178 21.01 21.22 -9.12
N THR A 179 21.69 20.91 -8.03
CA THR A 179 21.23 20.47 -6.72
C THR A 179 20.70 21.66 -5.91
N ALA A 180 19.69 21.41 -5.07
CA ALA A 180 19.40 22.28 -3.93
C ALA A 180 19.08 21.43 -2.70
N LYS A 181 20.01 21.52 -1.74
CA LYS A 181 20.00 20.98 -0.40
C LYS A 181 19.35 22.00 0.55
N SER A 182 18.37 21.58 1.34
CA SER A 182 17.96 22.14 2.65
C SER A 182 16.72 21.36 3.11
N GLY A 183 16.57 20.73 4.26
CA GLY A 183 17.32 20.60 5.51
C GLY A 183 16.29 20.17 6.60
N SER A 184 16.71 19.37 7.60
CA SER A 184 15.99 19.11 8.87
C SER A 184 14.80 18.12 8.80
N LYS A 185 14.69 17.01 9.53
CA LYS A 185 15.41 16.45 10.69
C LYS A 185 15.48 14.93 10.49
N ASN A 186 16.69 14.37 10.48
CA ASN A 186 16.87 12.93 10.45
C ASN A 186 16.57 12.40 11.85
N ASN A 187 15.51 11.60 11.99
CA ASN A 187 15.31 10.78 13.18
C ASN A 187 16.40 9.70 13.17
N SER A 188 17.56 10.05 13.71
CA SER A 188 18.70 9.14 13.81
C SER A 188 18.33 8.02 14.77
N LEU A 189 18.08 6.85 14.19
CA LEU A 189 17.79 5.58 14.84
C LEU A 189 18.89 5.29 15.87
N LYS A 190 18.51 5.22 17.14
CA LYS A 190 19.42 4.99 18.26
C LYS A 190 19.52 3.49 18.53
N THR A 191 20.71 2.94 18.35
CA THR A 191 20.99 1.52 18.55
C THR A 191 21.06 1.15 20.03
N LEU A 192 20.64 -0.06 20.33
CA LEU A 192 20.74 -0.67 21.64
C LEU A 192 22.02 -1.54 21.75
N PRO A 193 22.60 -1.71 22.95
CA PRO A 193 23.92 -2.33 23.10
C PRO A 193 23.89 -3.85 22.94
N GLN A 194 24.77 -4.36 22.07
CA GLN A 194 25.13 -5.78 22.00
C GLN A 194 26.31 -6.03 22.95
N THR A 195 26.10 -6.71 24.08
CA THR A 195 27.22 -7.12 24.95
C THR A 195 27.26 -8.62 25.12
N GLY A 196 28.13 -9.25 24.33
CA GLY A 196 28.39 -10.69 24.38
C GLY A 196 29.80 -11.08 23.97
N THR A 197 30.79 -10.20 24.10
CA THR A 197 32.24 -10.49 24.23
C THR A 197 32.98 -9.15 24.27
N LYS A 198 34.08 -9.09 25.03
CA LYS A 198 34.97 -7.93 25.03
C LYS A 198 35.55 -7.81 23.62
N ASP A 199 35.57 -6.59 23.08
CA ASP A 199 35.93 -6.19 21.71
C ASP A 199 34.71 -5.98 20.79
N VAL A 200 34.15 -4.77 20.94
CA VAL A 200 32.98 -4.26 20.22
C VAL A 200 33.42 -3.77 18.84
N THR A 201 33.02 -4.50 17.80
CA THR A 201 33.00 -4.00 16.42
C THR A 201 31.54 -3.89 16.00
N ILE A 202 31.11 -2.65 15.87
CA ILE A 202 29.72 -2.18 15.71
C ILE A 202 29.31 -2.32 14.23
N LEU A 203 28.02 -2.62 14.03
CA LEU A 203 27.14 -1.96 13.05
C LEU A 203 26.66 -2.78 11.84
N GLU A 204 25.70 -3.69 12.07
CA GLU A 204 24.72 -4.07 11.04
C GLU A 204 23.30 -4.09 11.63
N ILE A 205 22.68 -2.90 11.64
CA ILE A 205 21.32 -2.66 12.13
C ILE A 205 20.33 -3.20 11.11
N LEU A 206 19.61 -4.27 11.45
CA LEU A 206 18.46 -4.70 10.65
C LEU A 206 17.23 -3.93 11.09
N GLY A 207 17.04 -2.75 10.51
CA GLY A 207 15.78 -2.03 10.54
C GLY A 207 14.73 -2.79 9.72
N LEU A 208 14.12 -3.81 10.33
CA LEU A 208 12.94 -4.43 9.75
C LEU A 208 11.72 -3.58 10.16
N PHE A 209 11.34 -2.65 9.29
CA PHE A 209 10.01 -2.05 9.32
C PHE A 209 8.99 -3.19 9.19
N LEU A 210 8.44 -3.67 10.29
CA LEU A 210 7.30 -4.61 10.31
C LEU A 210 6.01 -3.84 10.01
N SER A 211 5.99 -3.16 8.86
CA SER A 211 4.80 -2.52 8.36
C SER A 211 3.96 -3.56 7.61
N LEU A 212 2.73 -3.75 8.09
CA LEU A 212 1.58 -4.34 7.39
C LEU A 212 1.57 -5.87 7.21
N PHE A 213 0.91 -6.55 8.14
CA PHE A 213 -0.15 -7.48 7.76
C PHE A 213 -1.47 -7.03 8.41
N GLY A 214 -2.04 -5.96 7.87
CA GLY A 214 -3.48 -5.77 7.88
C GLY A 214 -4.02 -6.45 6.63
N LEU A 215 -4.49 -7.70 6.75
CA LEU A 215 -5.54 -8.35 5.95
C LEU A 215 -5.50 -9.86 6.21
N LEU A 216 -6.33 -10.37 7.13
CA LEU A 216 -6.91 -11.69 6.94
C LEU A 216 -8.23 -11.81 7.72
N GLY A 217 -9.30 -11.30 7.11
CA GLY A 217 -10.66 -11.64 7.50
C GLY A 217 -10.96 -13.10 7.13
N LEU A 218 -10.73 -14.05 8.04
CA LEU A 218 -11.34 -15.37 7.93
C LEU A 218 -12.80 -15.29 8.41
N LYS A 219 -13.71 -15.14 7.44
CA LYS A 219 -15.15 -15.36 7.64
C LYS A 219 -15.38 -16.84 7.97
N LYS A 220 -15.59 -17.15 9.26
CA LYS A 220 -16.00 -18.48 9.71
C LYS A 220 -17.47 -18.72 9.34
N LYS A 221 -17.73 -19.46 8.25
CA LYS A 221 -19.05 -20.05 8.00
C LYS A 221 -19.21 -21.26 8.94
N HIS A 222 -20.08 -21.14 9.92
CA HIS A 222 -20.64 -22.31 10.58
C HIS A 222 -21.71 -22.89 9.64
N HIS A 223 -21.47 -24.09 9.11
CA HIS A 223 -22.54 -24.99 8.69
C HIS A 223 -22.83 -25.85 9.92
N GLU A 224 -24.03 -25.67 10.46
CA GLU A 224 -24.62 -26.57 11.45
C GLU A 224 -25.39 -27.64 10.67
N GLU A 225 -25.15 -28.89 11.07
CA GLU A 225 -25.72 -30.12 10.50
C GLU A 225 -27.08 -30.43 11.12
#